data_AF-A0AAD0AYG4-F1
#
_entry.id   AF-A0AAD0AYG4-F1
#
_cell.length_a   1.000
_cell.length_b   1.000
_cell.length_c   1.000
_cell.angle_alpha   90.00
_cell.angle_beta   90.00
_cell.angle_gamma   90.00
#
_symmetry.space_group_name_H-M   'P 1'
#
loop_
_entity.id
_entity.type
_entity.pdbx_description
1 polymer ?
#
loop_
_entity_poly.entity_id
_entity_poly.type
_entity_poly.pdbx_seq_one_letter_code
_entity_poly.pdbx_strand_id
1 'polypeptide(L)'
;MTNLAAFERLSERLLAHLVEVFPVPSSLTLSELGLEESNKGTWDPVTETMQGGDAETDDEINFDHVVNWLLEEGYIRGSKSKIAGFYGLVLTSKGLDLMGIKPKSLSRR
;
A
#
# COMPACT_ATOMS: atom_id res chain seq x y z
N MET A 1 -19.78 4.32 -1.38
CA MET A 1 -18.89 3.54 -2.26
C MET A 1 -19.07 2.06 -1.93
N THR A 2 -18.87 1.10 -2.84
CA THR A 2 -18.92 -0.33 -2.49
C THR A 2 -17.53 -0.82 -2.05
N ASN A 3 -17.45 -1.92 -1.30
CA ASN A 3 -16.17 -2.52 -0.89
C ASN A 3 -15.30 -2.89 -2.09
N LEU A 4 -15.92 -3.35 -3.19
CA LEU A 4 -15.21 -3.68 -4.42
C LEU A 4 -14.64 -2.42 -5.10
N ALA A 5 -15.41 -1.33 -5.17
CA ALA A 5 -14.91 -0.08 -5.74
C ALA A 5 -13.77 0.52 -4.92
N ALA A 6 -13.80 0.37 -3.59
CA ALA A 6 -12.68 0.75 -2.73
C ALA A 6 -11.43 -0.08 -3.02
N PHE A 7 -11.59 -1.40 -3.15
CA PHE A 7 -10.51 -2.31 -3.51
C PHE A 7 -9.89 -1.94 -4.86
N GLU A 8 -10.71 -1.74 -5.89
CA GLU A 8 -10.24 -1.39 -7.24
C GLU A 8 -9.44 -0.08 -7.23
N ARG A 9 -10.00 0.98 -6.63
CA ARG A 9 -9.32 2.29 -6.55
C ARG A 9 -7.98 2.21 -5.80
N LEU A 10 -7.95 1.54 -4.64
CA LEU A 10 -6.74 1.46 -3.81
C LEU A 10 -5.66 0.58 -4.46
N SER A 11 -6.07 -0.56 -5.03
CA SER A 11 -5.14 -1.47 -5.72
C SER A 11 -4.56 -0.83 -6.97
N GLU A 12 -5.35 -0.08 -7.75
CA GLU A 12 -4.86 0.66 -8.92
C GLU A 12 -3.77 1.66 -8.52
N ARG A 13 -4.01 2.50 -7.50
CA ARG A 13 -3.04 3.49 -7.01
C ARG A 13 -1.75 2.84 -6.52
N LEU A 14 -1.88 1.80 -5.71
CA LEU A 14 -0.73 1.07 -5.17
C LEU A 14 0.09 0.41 -6.28
N LEU A 15 -0.56 -0.31 -7.19
CA LEU A 15 0.14 -1.01 -8.27
C LEU A 15 0.80 -0.04 -9.23
N ALA A 16 0.14 1.06 -9.58
CA ALA A 16 0.72 2.12 -10.41
C ALA A 16 2.00 2.69 -9.77
N HIS A 17 1.97 3.04 -8.48
CA HIS A 17 3.16 3.50 -7.77
C HIS A 17 4.28 2.44 -7.80
N LEU A 18 3.96 1.18 -7.51
CA LEU A 18 4.95 0.11 -7.50
C LEU A 18 5.55 -0.17 -8.90
N VAL A 19 4.81 0.09 -9.99
CA VAL A 19 5.34 0.05 -11.35
C VAL A 19 6.39 1.12 -11.56
N GLU A 20 6.15 2.35 -11.09
CA GLU A 20 7.06 3.49 -11.29
C GLU A 20 8.39 3.30 -10.57
N VAL A 21 8.39 2.67 -9.39
CA VAL A 21 9.59 2.46 -8.58
C VAL A 21 10.26 1.09 -8.80
N PHE A 22 9.65 0.18 -9.54
CA PHE A 22 10.20 -1.15 -9.79
C PHE A 22 11.60 -1.09 -10.43
N PRO A 23 12.59 -1.90 -9.99
CA PRO A 23 12.50 -3.02 -9.06
C PRO A 23 12.85 -2.66 -7.59
N VAL A 24 12.90 -1.38 -7.25
CA VAL A 24 13.32 -0.93 -5.91
C VAL A 24 12.17 -1.16 -4.92
N PRO A 25 12.40 -1.86 -3.80
CA PRO A 25 11.38 -2.01 -2.77
C PRO A 25 11.02 -0.66 -2.15
N SER A 26 9.72 -0.39 -2.02
CA SER A 26 9.19 0.86 -1.47
C SER A 26 8.59 0.66 -0.08
N SER A 27 8.66 1.69 0.74
CA SER A 27 7.82 1.81 1.94
C SER A 27 6.74 2.81 1.61
N LEU A 28 5.49 2.48 1.92
CA LEU A 28 4.35 3.28 1.46
C LEU A 28 3.50 3.76 2.61
N THR A 29 3.25 5.05 2.57
CA THR A 29 2.22 5.76 3.32
C THR A 29 1.06 6.11 2.39
N LEU A 30 -0.10 6.39 2.95
CA LEU A 30 -1.29 6.77 2.18
C LEU A 30 -1.09 8.11 1.46
N SER A 31 -0.44 9.06 2.13
CA SER A 31 -0.09 10.36 1.55
C SER A 31 0.78 10.25 0.29
N GLU A 32 1.73 9.31 0.24
CA GLU A 32 2.55 9.05 -0.97
C GLU A 32 1.74 8.53 -2.16
N LEU A 33 0.59 7.92 -1.90
CA LEU A 33 -0.37 7.47 -2.93
C LEU A 33 -1.41 8.54 -3.28
N GLY A 34 -1.33 9.71 -2.66
CA GLY A 34 -2.31 10.80 -2.79
C GLY A 34 -3.68 10.43 -2.21
N LEU A 35 -3.71 9.53 -1.23
CA LEU A 35 -4.91 9.10 -0.52
C LEU A 35 -5.11 9.94 0.74
N GLU A 36 -6.35 9.95 1.23
CA GLU A 36 -6.68 10.66 2.47
C GLU A 36 -6.08 9.89 3.66
N GLU A 37 -5.48 10.63 4.59
CA GLU A 37 -4.86 10.08 5.80
C GLU A 37 -5.30 10.97 6.96
N SER A 38 -5.81 10.36 8.03
CA SER A 38 -6.26 11.11 9.20
C SER A 38 -5.05 11.71 9.92
N ASN A 39 -5.26 12.86 10.56
CA ASN A 39 -4.26 13.35 11.48
C ASN A 39 -4.17 12.36 12.65
N LYS A 40 -3.06 11.63 12.77
CA LYS A 40 -2.88 10.65 13.86
C LYS A 40 -2.75 11.30 15.24
N GLY A 41 -2.68 12.63 15.32
CA GLY A 41 -2.50 13.36 16.57
C GLY A 41 -1.07 13.33 17.06
N THR A 42 -0.85 13.80 18.28
CA THR A 42 0.48 13.81 18.93
C THR A 42 0.46 12.88 20.14
N TRP A 43 1.49 12.05 20.27
CA TRP A 43 1.68 11.23 21.47
C TRP A 43 2.01 12.10 22.67
N ASP A 44 1.19 12.06 23.71
CA ASP A 44 1.48 12.67 25.01
C ASP A 44 2.15 11.62 25.92
N PRO A 45 3.46 11.78 26.23
CA PRO A 45 4.17 10.82 27.07
C PRO A 45 3.79 10.90 28.55
N VAL A 46 3.06 11.93 28.99
CA VAL A 46 2.63 12.09 30.38
C VAL A 46 1.35 11.32 30.64
N THR A 47 0.39 11.39 29.71
CA THR A 47 -0.87 10.64 29.80
C THR A 47 -0.82 9.28 29.11
N GLU A 48 0.26 9.01 28.38
CA GLU A 48 0.43 7.82 27.53
C GLU A 48 -0.75 7.62 26.56
N THR A 49 -1.24 8.73 26.00
CA THR A 49 -2.36 8.73 25.06
C THR A 49 -2.08 9.60 23.83
N MET A 50 -2.69 9.24 22.70
CA MET A 50 -2.72 10.10 21.51
C MET A 50 -3.71 11.24 21.72
N GLN A 51 -3.26 12.48 21.55
CA GLN A 51 -4.06 13.70 21.69
C GLN A 51 -4.31 14.34 20.33
N GLY A 52 -5.56 14.80 20.10
CA GLY A 52 -5.92 15.61 18.93
C GLY A 52 -5.89 14.87 17.58
N GLY A 53 -5.97 13.53 17.59
CA GLY A 53 -6.09 12.74 16.36
C GLY A 53 -7.53 12.70 15.84
N ASP A 54 -7.67 12.69 14.52
CA ASP A 54 -8.93 12.49 13.83
C ASP A 54 -9.26 10.98 13.75
N ALA A 55 -10.54 10.68 13.55
CA ALA A 55 -10.96 9.31 13.25
C ALA A 55 -10.29 8.83 11.96
N GLU A 56 -9.98 7.53 11.89
CA GLU A 56 -9.44 6.94 10.66
C GLU A 56 -10.42 7.12 9.50
N THR A 57 -9.88 7.52 8.37
CA THR A 57 -10.58 7.63 7.09
C THR A 57 -10.94 6.24 6.55
N ASP A 58 -11.92 6.19 5.65
CA ASP A 58 -12.25 4.95 4.94
C ASP A 58 -11.04 4.42 4.14
N ASP A 59 -10.15 5.29 3.68
CA ASP A 59 -8.94 4.93 2.93
C ASP A 59 -7.96 4.18 3.83
N GLU A 60 -7.73 4.68 5.04
CA GLU A 60 -6.88 4.02 6.05
C GLU A 60 -7.38 2.63 6.41
N ILE A 61 -8.67 2.51 6.69
CA ILE A 61 -9.28 1.23 7.07
C ILE A 61 -9.15 0.22 5.93
N ASN A 62 -9.45 0.62 4.69
CA ASN A 62 -9.47 -0.30 3.56
C ASN A 62 -8.07 -0.62 3.03
N PHE A 63 -7.12 0.31 3.10
CA PHE A 63 -5.77 0.13 2.54
C PHE A 63 -5.06 -1.08 3.14
N ASP A 64 -5.16 -1.25 4.45
CA ASP A 64 -4.60 -2.40 5.16
C ASP A 64 -5.13 -3.73 4.61
N HIS A 65 -6.43 -3.82 4.36
CA HIS A 65 -7.04 -5.04 3.81
C HIS A 65 -6.64 -5.28 2.36
N VAL A 66 -6.57 -4.23 1.54
CA VAL A 66 -6.19 -4.32 0.12
C VAL A 66 -4.73 -4.78 -0.01
N VAL A 67 -3.80 -4.17 0.71
CA VAL A 67 -2.38 -4.52 0.64
C VAL A 67 -2.14 -5.95 1.11
N ASN A 68 -2.76 -6.36 2.24
CA ASN A 68 -2.65 -7.73 2.73
C ASN A 68 -3.18 -8.76 1.72
N TRP A 69 -4.34 -8.49 1.11
CA TRP A 69 -4.88 -9.37 0.09
C TRP A 69 -3.94 -9.53 -1.12
N LEU A 70 -3.35 -8.42 -1.60
CA LEU A 70 -2.39 -8.46 -2.71
C LEU A 70 -1.08 -9.18 -2.37
N LEU A 71 -0.63 -9.10 -1.11
CA LEU A 71 0.51 -9.85 -0.58
C LEU A 71 0.20 -11.35 -0.52
N GLU A 72 -0.94 -11.73 0.03
CA GLU A 72 -1.38 -13.12 0.17
C GLU A 72 -1.57 -13.79 -1.19
N GLU A 73 -2.17 -13.08 -2.13
CA GLU A 73 -2.31 -13.54 -3.52
C GLU A 73 -0.99 -13.52 -4.31
N GLY A 74 0.06 -12.91 -3.76
CA GLY A 74 1.39 -12.89 -4.36
C GLY A 74 1.52 -11.97 -5.58
N TYR A 75 0.64 -10.97 -5.74
CA TYR A 75 0.82 -9.91 -6.74
C TYR A 75 1.97 -8.98 -6.36
N ILE A 76 2.16 -8.76 -5.06
CA ILE A 76 3.27 -7.99 -4.49
C ILE A 76 3.99 -8.82 -3.43
N ARG A 77 5.23 -8.46 -3.13
CA ARG A 77 5.99 -8.94 -1.97
C ARG A 77 6.30 -7.76 -1.07
N GLY A 78 6.41 -8.01 0.23
CA GLY A 78 6.73 -6.99 1.21
C GLY A 78 6.44 -7.51 2.62
N SER A 79 6.40 -6.61 3.58
CA SER A 79 6.12 -6.95 4.98
C SER A 79 5.35 -5.83 5.66
N LYS A 80 4.61 -6.20 6.71
CA LYS A 80 3.93 -5.25 7.58
C LYS A 80 4.64 -5.17 8.92
N SER A 81 4.99 -3.97 9.34
CA SER A 81 5.49 -3.65 10.68
C SER A 81 4.33 -3.15 11.53
N LYS A 82 4.33 -3.49 12.81
CA LYS A 82 3.36 -2.94 13.77
C LYS A 82 3.54 -1.44 13.99
N ILE A 83 4.73 -0.90 13.72
CA ILE A 83 5.11 0.50 14.03
C ILE A 83 5.17 1.34 12.75
N ALA A 84 5.70 0.79 11.66
CA ALA A 84 6.04 1.54 10.45
C ALA A 84 5.11 1.29 9.26
N GLY A 85 4.01 0.54 9.45
CA GLY A 85 3.12 0.16 8.34
C GLY A 85 3.77 -0.83 7.37
N PHE A 86 3.42 -0.76 6.09
CA PHE A 86 3.97 -1.65 5.07
C PHE A 86 5.31 -1.14 4.54
N TYR A 87 6.26 -2.07 4.40
CA TYR A 87 7.61 -1.78 3.94
C TYR A 87 8.15 -2.87 3.03
N GLY A 88 9.11 -2.49 2.20
CA GLY A 88 9.75 -3.38 1.24
C GLY A 88 8.80 -3.90 0.16
N LEU A 89 7.75 -3.14 -0.16
CA LEU A 89 6.75 -3.49 -1.16
C LEU A 89 7.35 -3.44 -2.56
N VAL A 90 7.16 -4.51 -3.35
CA VAL A 90 7.62 -4.61 -4.74
C VAL A 90 6.72 -5.55 -5.53
N LEU A 91 6.56 -5.30 -6.83
CA LEU A 91 5.82 -6.19 -7.74
C LEU A 91 6.51 -7.54 -7.88
N THR A 92 5.72 -8.61 -7.92
CA THR A 92 6.18 -9.95 -8.32
C THR A 92 6.05 -10.14 -9.83
N SER A 93 6.45 -11.29 -10.35
CA SER A 93 6.12 -11.67 -11.73
C SER A 93 4.61 -11.68 -11.96
N LYS A 94 3.81 -12.19 -11.01
CA LYS A 94 2.34 -12.21 -11.11
C LYS A 94 1.77 -10.79 -11.16
N GLY A 95 2.33 -9.87 -10.36
CA GLY A 95 1.97 -8.45 -10.39
C GLY A 95 2.34 -7.77 -11.71
N LEU A 96 3.54 -8.02 -12.23
CA LEU A 96 3.98 -7.48 -13.53
C LEU A 96 3.09 -8.01 -14.68
N ASP A 97 2.77 -9.31 -14.66
CA ASP A 97 1.88 -9.93 -15.65
C ASP A 97 0.47 -9.34 -15.58
N LEU A 98 -0.07 -9.11 -14.38
CA LEU A 98 -1.36 -8.42 -14.18
C LEU A 98 -1.34 -7.02 -14.81
N MET A 99 -0.24 -6.29 -14.66
CA MET A 99 -0.06 -4.96 -15.25
C MET A 99 0.26 -4.99 -16.75
N GLY A 100 0.38 -6.16 -17.36
CA GLY A 100 0.76 -6.31 -18.77
C GLY A 100 2.21 -5.89 -19.05
N ILE A 101 3.07 -5.81 -18.04
CA ILE A 101 4.45 -5.36 -18.14
C ILE A 101 5.37 -6.56 -18.20
N LYS A 102 6.12 -6.70 -19.30
CA LYS A 102 7.16 -7.73 -19.43
C LYS A 102 8.52 -7.09 -19.68
N PRO A 103 9.48 -7.19 -18.75
CA PRO A 103 10.83 -6.71 -18.99
C PRO A 103 11.43 -7.38 -20.23
N LYS A 104 12.03 -6.59 -21.12
CA LYS A 104 12.65 -7.11 -22.35
C LYS A 104 13.74 -8.15 -22.05
N SER A 105 14.44 -8.01 -20.92
CA SER A 105 15.44 -8.95 -20.43
C SER A 105 14.87 -10.34 -20.12
N LEU A 106 13.58 -10.45 -19.84
CA LEU A 106 12.87 -11.70 -19.50
C LEU A 106 11.98 -12.20 -20.65
N SER A 107 11.97 -11.50 -21.77
CA SER A 107 11.29 -11.95 -22.98
C SER A 107 12.24 -12.88 -23.74
N ARG A 108 11.86 -14.16 -23.93
CA ARG A 108 12.60 -15.07 -24.82
C ARG A 108 12.77 -14.39 -26.19
N ARG A 109 14.00 -14.40 -26.71
CA ARG A 109 14.27 -14.10 -28.13
C ARG A 109 13.60 -15.15 -29.01
#